data_AF-A0A5J4TDS6-F1
#
_entry.id   AF-A0A5J4TDS6-F1
#
_cell.length_a   1.000
_cell.length_b   1.000
_cell.length_c   1.000
_cell.angle_alpha   90.00
_cell.angle_beta   90.00
_cell.angle_gamma   90.00
#
_symmetry.space_group_name_H-M   'P 1'
#
loop_
_entity.id
_entity.type
_entity.pdbx_description
1 polymer ?
#
loop_
_entity_poly.entity_id
_entity_poly.type
_entity_poly.pdbx_seq_one_letter_code
_entity_poly.pdbx_strand_id
1 'polypeptide(L)' 'MSFRKLYYKNVDLKGQTVVVRVDFNVPLTPDLKIDDNARI' A
#
# COMPACT_ATOMS: atom_id res chain seq x y z
N MET A 1 20.83 16.16 7.86
CA MET A 1 21.05 14.91 7.09
C MET A 1 19.94 14.78 6.06
N SER A 2 20.27 14.72 4.76
CA SER A 2 19.28 14.45 3.70
C SER A 2 19.12 12.94 3.57
N PHE A 3 17.94 12.42 3.88
CA PHE A 3 17.65 10.99 3.71
C PHE A 3 17.42 10.71 2.22
N ARG A 4 18.40 10.07 1.57
CA ARG A 4 18.19 9.51 0.22
C ARG A 4 17.27 8.30 0.35
N LYS A 5 16.09 8.39 -0.25
CA LYS A 5 15.11 7.29 -0.27
C LYS A 5 15.36 6.39 -1.47
N LEU A 6 15.34 5.07 -1.25
CA LEU A 6 15.23 4.09 -2.33
C LEU A 6 13.75 3.95 -2.71
N TYR A 7 13.44 4.04 -4.00
CA TYR A 7 12.08 3.92 -4.51
C TYR A 7 11.88 2.56 -5.19
N TYR A 8 10.67 2.02 -5.15
CA TYR A 8 10.33 0.72 -5.74
C TYR A 8 10.65 0.64 -7.25
N LYS A 9 10.60 1.78 -7.97
CA LYS A 9 10.96 1.87 -9.40
C LYS A 9 12.45 1.57 -9.66
N ASN A 10 13.27 1.62 -8.62
CA ASN A 10 14.73 1.48 -8.70
C ASN A 10 15.20 0.16 -8.08
N VAL A 11 14.33 -0.86 -8.01
CA VAL A 11 14.61 -2.19 -7.43
C VAL A 11 14.13 -3.27 -8.40
N ASP A 12 14.90 -4.34 -8.58
CA ASP A 12 14.44 -5.53 -9.30
C ASP A 12 13.57 -6.41 -8.38
N LEU A 13 12.31 -6.60 -8.78
CA LEU A 13 11.31 -7.33 -8.01
C LEU A 13 11.01 -8.71 -8.63
N LYS A 14 11.57 -9.04 -9.80
CA LYS A 14 11.24 -10.29 -10.51
C LYS A 14 11.71 -11.50 -9.71
N GLY A 15 10.79 -12.41 -9.41
CA GLY A 15 11.07 -13.63 -8.64
C GLY A 15 11.21 -13.41 -7.13
N GLN A 16 10.95 -12.20 -6.63
CA GLN A 16 11.03 -11.88 -5.21
C GLN A 16 9.67 -11.93 -4.54
N THR A 17 9.65 -12.32 -3.26
CA THR A 17 8.48 -12.14 -2.38
C THR A 17 8.55 -10.75 -1.76
N VAL A 18 7.50 -9.94 -1.98
CA VAL A 18 7.48 -8.53 -1.56
C VAL A 18 6.45 -8.32 -0.46
N VAL A 19 6.87 -7.69 0.64
CA VAL A 19 5.97 -7.21 1.69
C VAL A 19 5.72 -5.72 1.50
N VAL A 20 4.45 -5.34 1.31
CA VAL A 20 4.04 -3.94 1.10
C VAL A 20 3.17 -3.49 2.26
N ARG A 21 3.60 -2.43 2.96
CA ARG A 21 2.75 -1.75 3.94
C ARG A 21 1.85 -0.76 3.21
N VAL A 22 0.56 -1.02 3.21
CA VAL A 22 -0.49 -0.20 2.58
C VAL A 22 -1.34 0.51 3.63
N ASP A 23 -2.21 1.43 3.19
CA ASP A 23 -3.21 2.11 4.01
C ASP A 23 -4.62 1.67 3.60
N PHE A 24 -5.03 0.47 4.02
CA PHE A 24 -6.38 -0.05 3.76
C PHE A 24 -7.40 0.31 4.85
N ASN A 25 -7.24 1.48 5.46
CA ASN A 25 -8.16 1.97 6.49
C ASN A 25 -9.37 2.67 5.85
N VAL A 26 -10.26 1.87 5.25
CA VAL A 26 -11.47 2.33 4.56
C VAL A 26 -12.68 2.38 5.50
N PRO A 27 -13.62 3.32 5.30
CA PRO A 27 -14.91 3.30 6.00
C PRO A 27 -15.76 2.11 5.55
N LEU A 28 -16.53 1.57 6.49
CA LEU A 28 -17.44 0.45 6.24
C LEU A 28 -18.89 0.85 6.51
N THR A 29 -19.80 0.29 5.73
CA THR A 29 -21.23 0.32 5.99
C THR A 29 -21.59 -0.59 7.18
N PRO A 30 -22.80 -0.48 7.78
CA PRO A 30 -23.20 -1.34 8.89
C PRO A 30 -23.23 -2.85 8.57
N ASP A 31 -23.41 -3.22 7.29
CA ASP A 31 -23.35 -4.60 6.80
C ASP A 31 -21.93 -5.06 6.42
N LEU A 32 -20.90 -4.35 6.90
CA LEU A 32 -19.47 -4.66 6.72
C LEU A 32 -19.01 -4.66 5.25
N LYS A 33 -19.65 -3.83 4.41
CA LYS A 33 -19.18 -3.57 3.05
C LYS A 33 -18.35 -2.28 3.00
N ILE A 34 -17.49 -2.18 2.00
CA ILE A 34 -16.69 -0.98 1.76
C ILE A 34 -17.63 0.13 1.30
N ASP A 35 -17.65 1.25 2.02
CA ASP A 35 -18.48 2.42 1.70
C ASP A 35 -17.77 3.35 0.70
N ASP A 36 -16.44 3.53 0.89
CA ASP A 36 -15.57 4.28 0.00
C ASP A 36 -14.23 3.54 -0.16
N ASN A 37 -13.81 3.33 -1.41
CA ASN A 37 -12.61 2.58 -1.78
C ASN A 37 -11.40 3.46 -2.12
N ALA A 38 -11.45 4.79 -1.90
CA ALA A 38 -10.39 5.72 -2.28
C ALA A 38 -8.98 5.41 -1.73
N ARG A 39 -8.85 4.61 -0.66
CA ARG A 39 -7.56 4.25 -0.03
C ARG A 39 -7.00 2.88 -0.45
N ILE A 40 -7.70 2.16 -1.32
CA ILE A 40 -7.25 0.88 -1.89
C ILE A 40 -6.39 1.15 -3.12
#